data_AF-A0A9J5WZP8-F1
#
_entry.id   AF-A0A9J5WZP8-F1
#
_cell.length_a   1.000
_cell.length_b   1.000
_cell.length_c   1.000
_cell.angle_alpha   90.00
_cell.angle_beta   90.00
_cell.angle_gamma   90.00
#
_symmetry.space_group_name_H-M   'P 1'
#
loop_
_entity.id
_entity.type
_entity.pdbx_description
1 polymer ?
#
loop_
_entity_poly.entity_id
_entity_poly.type
_entity_poly.pdbx_seq_one_letter_code
_entity_poly.pdbx_strand_id
1 'polypeptide(L)'
;MLKFKGLKPRDYAAIKDCMEETSDSVDRLSKFVNELKGLDHSHGKADFQWHMNNVETWVSVAITDENTCTDGFADRALNGKIKASIRSHIANLAQVTSRFNNISWSYFEWKDF
;
A
#
# COMPACT_ATOMS: atom_id res chain seq x y z
N MET A 1 -4.47 -5.77 -14.95
CA MET A 1 -5.67 -6.39 -14.35
C MET A 1 -6.50 -7.06 -15.44
N LEU A 2 -6.97 -8.30 -15.23
CA LEU A 2 -7.76 -9.01 -16.25
C LEU A 2 -9.14 -8.34 -16.42
N LYS A 3 -9.62 -8.23 -17.67
CA LYS A 3 -10.98 -7.77 -17.96
C LYS A 3 -11.93 -8.95 -17.85
N PHE A 4 -12.85 -8.89 -16.88
CA PHE A 4 -13.89 -9.90 -16.69
C PHE A 4 -15.19 -9.46 -17.40
N LYS A 5 -15.88 -10.41 -18.04
CA LYS A 5 -17.21 -10.22 -18.62
C LYS A 5 -18.23 -11.02 -17.81
N GLY A 6 -19.46 -10.53 -17.71
CA GLY A 6 -20.55 -11.23 -17.00
C GLY A 6 -20.35 -11.33 -15.49
N LEU A 7 -19.74 -10.33 -14.87
CA LEU A 7 -19.56 -10.28 -13.42
C LEU A 7 -20.93 -10.18 -12.72
N LYS A 8 -21.08 -10.94 -11.63
CA LYS A 8 -22.22 -10.74 -10.72
C LYS A 8 -22.07 -9.36 -10.05
N PRO A 9 -23.17 -8.66 -9.72
CA PRO A 9 -23.10 -7.35 -9.06
C PRO A 9 -22.20 -7.33 -7.81
N ARG A 10 -22.26 -8.41 -7.00
CA ARG A 10 -21.40 -8.58 -5.81
C ARG A 10 -19.91 -8.70 -6.15
N ASP A 11 -19.58 -9.40 -7.22
CA ASP A 11 -18.19 -9.58 -7.65
C ASP A 11 -17.64 -8.25 -8.17
N TYR A 12 -18.46 -7.50 -8.90
CA TYR A 12 -18.12 -6.14 -9.36
C TYR A 12 -17.88 -5.17 -8.20
N ALA A 13 -18.78 -5.15 -7.20
CA ALA A 13 -18.62 -4.31 -6.02
C ALA A 13 -17.30 -4.64 -5.28
N ALA A 14 -17.03 -5.92 -5.01
CA ALA A 14 -15.79 -6.34 -4.36
C ALA A 14 -14.54 -5.89 -5.14
N ILE A 15 -14.56 -6.04 -6.46
CA ILE A 15 -13.46 -5.59 -7.33
C ILE A 15 -13.29 -4.07 -7.24
N LYS A 16 -14.39 -3.31 -7.27
CA LYS A 16 -14.37 -1.85 -7.17
C LYS A 16 -13.78 -1.40 -5.84
N ASP A 17 -14.24 -1.97 -4.73
CA ASP A 17 -13.73 -1.66 -3.39
C ASP A 17 -12.21 -1.91 -3.31
N CYS A 18 -11.73 -3.07 -3.80
CA CYS A 18 -10.30 -3.34 -3.83
C CYS A 18 -9.52 -2.37 -4.74
N MET A 19 -10.08 -1.99 -5.89
CA MET A 19 -9.43 -1.01 -6.76
C MET A 19 -9.27 0.35 -6.05
N GLU A 20 -10.25 0.75 -5.25
CA GLU A 20 -10.18 1.97 -4.44
C GLU A 20 -9.06 1.87 -3.39
N GLU A 21 -9.02 0.78 -2.61
CA GLU A 21 -7.94 0.54 -1.64
C GLU A 21 -6.55 0.51 -2.29
N THR A 22 -6.40 -0.14 -3.46
CA THR A 22 -5.10 -0.16 -4.16
C THR A 22 -4.71 1.21 -4.72
N SER A 23 -5.69 2.04 -5.09
CA SER A 23 -5.44 3.41 -5.53
C SER A 23 -4.97 4.26 -4.35
N ASP A 24 -5.64 4.12 -3.20
CA ASP A 24 -5.27 4.81 -1.97
C ASP A 24 -3.86 4.41 -1.52
N SER A 25 -3.52 3.12 -1.59
CA SER A 25 -2.16 2.62 -1.33
C SER A 25 -1.12 3.33 -2.21
N VAL A 26 -1.36 3.45 -3.53
CA VAL A 26 -0.47 4.18 -4.45
C VAL A 26 -0.34 5.67 -4.09
N ASP A 27 -1.43 6.30 -3.65
CA ASP A 27 -1.40 7.69 -3.18
C ASP A 27 -0.60 7.83 -1.88
N ARG A 28 -0.69 6.86 -0.96
CA ARG A 28 0.13 6.81 0.26
C ARG A 28 1.61 6.62 -0.08
N LEU A 29 1.94 5.74 -1.01
CA LEU A 29 3.31 5.56 -1.51
C LEU A 29 3.85 6.84 -2.18
N SER A 30 2.98 7.61 -2.86
CA SER A 30 3.36 8.91 -3.42
C SER A 30 3.66 9.94 -2.33
N LYS A 31 2.88 9.96 -1.24
CA LYS A 31 3.16 10.80 -0.07
C LYS A 31 4.47 10.39 0.62
N PHE A 32 4.70 9.09 0.81
CA PHE A 32 5.98 8.55 1.29
C PHE A 32 7.17 9.12 0.51
N VAL A 33 7.12 9.10 -0.82
CA VAL A 33 8.19 9.63 -1.68
C VAL A 33 8.35 11.15 -1.49
N ASN A 34 7.27 11.88 -1.28
CA ASN A 34 7.34 13.32 -1.04
C ASN A 34 7.97 13.66 0.32
N GLU A 35 7.68 12.87 1.36
CA GLU A 35 8.35 13.04 2.66
C GLU A 35 9.86 12.78 2.54
N LEU A 36 10.27 11.75 1.80
CA LEU A 36 11.69 11.47 1.55
C LEU A 36 12.39 12.64 0.83
N LYS A 37 11.74 13.27 -0.15
CA LYS A 37 12.28 14.49 -0.80
C LYS A 37 12.36 15.69 0.15
N GLY A 38 11.48 15.74 1.15
CA GLY A 38 11.51 16.74 2.22
C GLY A 38 12.77 16.64 3.07
N LEU A 39 13.31 15.42 3.25
CA LEU A 39 14.53 15.20 4.05
C LEU A 39 15.74 15.98 3.53
N ASP A 40 15.89 16.13 2.20
CA ASP A 40 16.98 16.90 1.57
C ASP A 40 16.96 18.39 1.97
N HIS A 41 15.79 18.89 2.35
CA HIS A 41 15.55 20.29 2.74
C HIS A 41 15.36 20.45 4.25
N SER A 42 15.52 19.37 5.03
CA SER A 42 15.20 19.38 6.45
C SER A 42 16.18 20.24 7.26
N HIS A 43 15.65 21.02 8.19
CA HIS A 43 16.42 21.92 9.04
C HIS A 43 16.58 21.36 10.46
N GLY A 44 17.57 20.50 10.63
CA GLY A 44 17.95 19.93 11.92
C GLY A 44 17.14 18.69 12.32
N LYS A 45 17.44 18.17 13.51
CA LYS A 45 16.98 16.83 13.95
C LYS A 45 15.46 16.71 14.07
N ALA A 46 14.78 17.74 14.56
CA ALA A 46 13.33 17.69 14.79
C ALA A 46 12.54 17.62 13.48
N ASP A 47 12.96 18.40 12.48
CA ASP A 47 12.32 18.45 11.17
C ASP A 47 12.56 17.16 10.37
N PHE A 48 13.80 16.64 10.44
CA PHE A 48 14.14 15.32 9.91
C PHE A 48 13.27 14.21 10.53
N GLN A 49 13.11 14.22 11.86
CA GLN A 49 12.26 13.26 12.58
C GLN A 49 10.79 13.37 12.18
N TRP A 50 10.28 14.59 11.97
CA TRP A 50 8.91 14.81 11.53
C TRP A 50 8.63 14.15 10.18
N HIS A 51 9.50 14.40 9.19
CA HIS A 51 9.42 13.74 7.88
C HIS A 51 9.51 12.21 8.00
N MET A 52 10.47 11.69 8.78
CA MET A 52 10.60 10.23 8.94
C MET A 52 9.39 9.57 9.63
N ASN A 53 8.74 10.24 10.58
CA ASN A 53 7.50 9.73 11.19
C ASN A 53 6.35 9.66 10.15
N ASN A 54 6.29 10.65 9.23
CA ASN A 54 5.33 10.62 8.14
C ASN A 54 5.64 9.51 7.12
N VAL A 55 6.93 9.28 6.81
CA VAL A 55 7.40 8.16 5.97
C VAL A 55 6.86 6.84 6.54
N GLU A 56 7.05 6.59 7.83
CA GLU A 56 6.53 5.38 8.52
C GLU A 56 5.01 5.28 8.44
N THR A 57 4.32 6.39 8.70
CA THR A 57 2.86 6.46 8.66
C THR A 57 2.33 6.10 7.28
N TRP A 58 2.86 6.73 6.23
CA TRP A 58 2.37 6.53 4.88
C TRP A 58 2.58 5.11 4.39
N VAL A 59 3.74 4.50 4.65
CA VAL A 59 3.97 3.11 4.25
C VAL A 59 3.10 2.13 5.07
N SER A 60 2.88 2.38 6.35
CA SER A 60 2.01 1.55 7.19
C SER A 60 0.55 1.58 6.75
N VAL A 61 0.05 2.76 6.35
CA VAL A 61 -1.29 2.90 5.78
C VAL A 61 -1.39 2.21 4.42
N ALA A 62 -0.38 2.36 3.55
CA ALA A 62 -0.36 1.66 2.26
C ALA A 62 -0.47 0.13 2.39
N ILE A 63 0.21 -0.46 3.38
CA ILE A 63 0.11 -1.88 3.72
C ILE A 63 -1.29 -2.23 4.23
N THR A 64 -1.89 -1.35 5.03
CA THR A 64 -3.24 -1.55 5.55
C THR A 64 -4.27 -1.58 4.42
N ASP A 65 -4.18 -0.65 3.48
CA ASP A 65 -5.07 -0.59 2.31
C ASP A 65 -4.94 -1.87 1.45
N GLU A 66 -3.71 -2.36 1.24
CA GLU A 66 -3.46 -3.64 0.57
C GLU A 66 -4.13 -4.83 1.28
N ASN A 67 -3.99 -4.90 2.61
CA ASN A 67 -4.61 -5.94 3.42
C ASN A 67 -6.14 -5.86 3.35
N THR A 68 -6.72 -4.67 3.46
CA THR A 68 -8.16 -4.42 3.33
C THR A 68 -8.71 -4.91 1.99
N CYS A 69 -8.00 -4.62 0.88
CA CYS A 69 -8.38 -5.21 -0.41
C CYS A 69 -8.42 -6.73 -0.31
N THR A 70 -7.37 -7.39 0.20
CA THR A 70 -7.30 -8.86 0.20
C THR A 70 -8.32 -9.52 1.13
N ASP A 71 -8.58 -8.93 2.30
CA ASP A 71 -9.55 -9.40 3.28
C ASP A 71 -10.98 -9.36 2.73
N GLY A 72 -11.25 -8.38 1.85
CA GLY A 72 -12.48 -8.31 1.07
C GLY A 72 -12.79 -9.58 0.25
N PHE A 73 -11.82 -10.48 0.04
CA PHE A 73 -11.97 -11.71 -0.76
C PHE A 73 -11.76 -13.01 0.04
N ALA A 74 -11.40 -12.94 1.32
CA ALA A 74 -11.10 -14.12 2.15
C ALA A 74 -12.32 -15.05 2.28
N ASP A 75 -13.46 -14.51 2.74
CA ASP A 75 -14.66 -15.31 3.06
C ASP A 75 -15.72 -15.35 1.95
N ARG A 76 -15.51 -14.61 0.86
CA ARG A 76 -16.52 -14.51 -0.21
C ARG A 76 -16.39 -15.70 -1.17
N ALA A 77 -17.51 -16.39 -1.43
CA ALA A 77 -17.62 -17.39 -2.50
C ALA A 77 -17.57 -16.71 -3.89
N LEU A 78 -16.39 -16.27 -4.30
CA LEU A 78 -16.13 -15.56 -5.55
C LEU A 78 -15.50 -16.49 -6.58
N ASN A 79 -15.61 -16.11 -7.85
CA ASN A 79 -14.96 -16.82 -8.95
C ASN A 79 -13.44 -16.91 -8.70
N GLY A 80 -12.88 -18.13 -8.77
CA GLY A 80 -11.46 -18.38 -8.54
C GLY A 80 -10.52 -17.58 -9.45
N LYS A 81 -10.92 -17.29 -10.71
CA LYS A 81 -10.15 -16.46 -11.63
C LYS A 81 -10.06 -15.00 -11.17
N ILE A 82 -11.13 -14.48 -10.57
CA ILE A 82 -11.15 -13.13 -10.00
C ILE A 82 -10.18 -13.06 -8.82
N LYS A 83 -10.29 -14.01 -7.87
CA LYS A 83 -9.39 -14.07 -6.71
C LYS A 83 -7.92 -14.17 -7.14
N ALA A 84 -7.61 -15.02 -8.12
CA ALA A 84 -6.25 -15.17 -8.62
C ALA A 84 -5.70 -13.88 -9.27
N SER A 85 -6.51 -13.18 -10.07
CA SER A 85 -6.10 -11.92 -10.68
C SER A 85 -5.84 -10.82 -9.65
N ILE A 86 -6.65 -10.75 -8.59
CA ILE A 86 -6.50 -9.74 -7.52
C ILE A 86 -5.26 -10.04 -6.69
N ARG A 87 -5.07 -11.30 -6.27
CA ARG A 87 -3.86 -11.73 -5.55
C ARG A 87 -2.59 -11.42 -6.33
N SER A 88 -2.58 -11.66 -7.64
CA SER A 88 -1.42 -11.32 -8.48
C SER A 88 -1.16 -9.82 -8.53
N HIS A 89 -2.21 -8.99 -8.56
CA HIS A 89 -2.07 -7.55 -8.57
C HIS A 89 -1.53 -7.03 -7.23
N ILE A 90 -2.11 -7.48 -6.11
CA ILE A 90 -1.66 -7.11 -4.77
C ILE A 90 -0.23 -7.59 -4.51
N ALA A 91 0.14 -8.81 -4.92
CA ALA A 91 1.51 -9.30 -4.75
C ALA A 91 2.55 -8.42 -5.48
N ASN A 92 2.18 -7.78 -6.58
CA ASN A 92 3.07 -6.83 -7.26
C ASN A 92 3.15 -5.51 -6.49
N LEU A 93 2.03 -5.01 -5.95
CA LEU A 93 2.01 -3.81 -5.12
C LEU A 93 2.79 -4.01 -3.82
N ALA A 94 2.57 -5.11 -3.12
CA ALA A 94 3.28 -5.50 -1.90
C ALA A 94 4.81 -5.62 -2.11
N GLN A 95 5.26 -6.06 -3.30
CA GLN A 95 6.68 -6.06 -3.64
C GLN A 95 7.29 -4.66 -3.73
N VAL A 96 6.51 -3.65 -4.12
CA VAL A 96 6.96 -2.25 -4.12
C VAL A 96 6.91 -1.69 -2.71
N THR A 97 5.78 -1.86 -2.02
CA THR A 97 5.56 -1.38 -0.65
C THR A 97 6.58 -1.94 0.33
N SER A 98 6.96 -3.22 0.21
CA SER A 98 8.01 -3.82 1.05
C SER A 98 9.38 -3.14 0.88
N ARG A 99 9.72 -2.64 -0.31
CA ARG A 99 10.96 -1.87 -0.52
C ARG A 99 10.92 -0.53 0.21
N PHE A 100 9.76 0.12 0.21
CA PHE A 100 9.57 1.39 0.91
C PHE A 100 9.58 1.19 2.42
N ASN A 101 8.95 0.11 2.87
CA ASN A 101 8.98 -0.32 4.26
C ASN A 101 10.43 -0.52 4.70
N ASN A 102 11.25 -1.24 3.93
CA ASN A 102 12.66 -1.45 4.26
C ASN A 102 13.44 -0.13 4.45
N ILE A 103 13.18 0.89 3.62
CA ILE A 103 13.79 2.23 3.80
C ILE A 103 13.38 2.84 5.15
N SER A 104 12.09 2.75 5.50
CA SER A 104 11.58 3.20 6.80
C SER A 104 12.29 2.49 7.95
N TRP A 105 12.35 1.15 7.92
CA TRP A 105 13.00 0.34 8.96
C TRP A 105 14.50 0.63 9.11
N SER A 106 15.23 0.86 8.01
CA SER A 106 16.65 1.19 8.09
C SER A 106 16.93 2.44 8.91
N TYR A 107 16.04 3.44 8.89
CA TYR A 107 16.16 4.61 9.75
C TYR A 107 15.91 4.29 11.23
N PHE A 108 14.86 3.51 11.54
CA PHE A 108 14.55 3.16 12.93
C PHE A 108 15.65 2.31 13.55
N GLU A 109 16.19 1.34 12.80
CA GLU A 109 17.35 0.56 13.21
C GLU A 109 18.56 1.47 13.48
N TRP A 110 18.83 2.47 12.63
CA TRP A 110 19.92 3.43 12.84
C TRP A 110 19.72 4.36 14.04
N LYS A 111 18.45 4.64 14.40
CA LYS A 111 18.10 5.47 15.56
C LYS A 111 18.29 4.74 16.90
N ASP A 112 18.28 3.41 16.87
CA ASP A 112 18.50 2.55 18.04
C ASP A 112 20.00 2.36 18.37
N PHE A 113 20.92 2.97 17.61
CA PHE A 113 22.36 3.08 17.88
C PHE A 113 22.78 4.49 18.30
#